data_AF-A0A183V097-F1
#
_entry.id   AF-A0A183V097-F1
#
_cell.length_a   1.000
_cell.length_b   1.000
_cell.length_c   1.000
_cell.angle_alpha   90.00
_cell.angle_beta   90.00
_cell.angle_gamma   90.00
#
_symmetry.space_group_name_H-M   'P 1'
#
loop_
_entity.id
_entity.type
_entity.pdbx_description
1 polymer ?
#
loop_
_entity_poly.entity_id
_entity_poly.type
_entity_poly.pdbx_seq_one_letter_code
_entity_poly.pdbx_strand_id
1 'polypeptide(L)'
;MRSLNSVRLMCCSCIKLAASYFKLVEMTFNVWYRLSEFLYERNDDDLIFTFKPYVERYLMALYKHCRFDVDHEGIPDENDDFAEFRMKVSDTIKDVVFIVGTDHCIKNMMSVLRSVADGTWDETEAALYVISVIVHNVLSTEDTIIPCLVESVLNLPSNIHPAVVFTSIQLIGNLVDWLQENRNFQDACVIWLLDKAQNVVFVKVACEALESVCDRCGSVLLSHFDRLLSLIPVLESALSKGQQMETAALSLLRASASLLNGLPGEEIAVRLKLLTEPHAQRLAALLNSPSENSQNGTPFEQQNNENGSDSWVRLSRDPVLWIDRIAAVFRQVQPWQKQVANPKNSQLKREAVEDAPVPWLDSVNIVWPVLSAVCTKYEKHVRIIEHCCRAVRFLIRSLGVQSIDFVEQLVPQMVDIYMRYPHSCFLYLASILVDEYGQMEHLRSGLVCMLNTLCQGSFKLLQQVNGFRDHPDTIDDLFRLGIRFIQRAPSTFFQEPICDSLFECGIAALDVDHTDANRSVTKFFIESIESIINVKKSNYRDQGVEGAESLMAKYGPRLVAGCLRAAIFSVTGSLKRDMADVIFTVGKLSQEKLSEWLMTALETLPQNGGLCATSEQLQQFHRNVVE
;
A
#
# COMPACT_ATOMS: atom_id res chain seq x y z
N MET A 1 3.61 20.24 -39.93
CA MET A 1 2.26 20.69 -40.35
C MET A 1 1.37 19.57 -40.92
N ARG A 2 1.80 18.76 -41.91
CA ARG A 2 0.96 17.65 -42.43
C ARG A 2 0.58 16.59 -41.38
N SER A 3 1.51 16.24 -40.47
CA SER A 3 1.22 15.32 -39.35
C SER A 3 0.25 15.90 -38.33
N LEU A 4 0.39 17.18 -37.97
CA LEU A 4 -0.48 17.87 -37.01
C LEU A 4 -1.93 17.95 -37.49
N ASN A 5 -2.14 18.22 -38.78
CA ASN A 5 -3.49 18.26 -39.37
C ASN A 5 -4.15 16.88 -39.37
N SER A 6 -3.39 15.82 -39.61
CA SER A 6 -3.89 14.43 -39.48
C SER A 6 -4.29 14.10 -38.05
N VAL A 7 -3.51 14.53 -37.05
CA VAL A 7 -3.85 14.33 -35.63
C VAL A 7 -5.10 15.13 -35.25
N ARG A 8 -5.25 16.39 -35.69
CA ARG A 8 -6.46 17.18 -35.47
C ARG A 8 -7.71 16.55 -36.11
N LEU A 9 -7.58 15.99 -37.31
CA LEU A 9 -8.66 15.24 -37.98
C LEU A 9 -9.02 13.97 -37.20
N MET A 10 -8.02 13.26 -36.67
CA MET A 10 -8.24 12.11 -35.79
C MET A 10 -8.98 12.52 -34.52
N CYS A 11 -8.58 13.59 -33.82
CA CYS A 11 -9.29 14.12 -32.65
C CYS A 11 -10.76 14.45 -32.98
N CYS A 12 -11.02 15.11 -34.11
CA CYS A 12 -12.39 15.36 -34.59
C CYS A 12 -13.20 14.09 -34.81
N SER A 13 -12.59 13.04 -35.39
CA SER A 13 -13.23 11.74 -35.59
C SER A 13 -13.49 11.03 -34.27
N CYS A 14 -12.52 11.04 -33.34
CA CYS A 14 -12.68 10.50 -31.99
C CYS A 14 -13.78 11.22 -31.21
N ILE A 15 -13.88 12.56 -31.29
CA ILE A 15 -14.96 13.33 -30.65
C ILE A 15 -16.32 12.96 -31.24
N LYS A 16 -16.41 12.75 -32.56
CA LYS A 16 -17.65 12.31 -33.21
C LYS A 16 -18.06 10.91 -32.79
N LEU A 17 -17.09 9.99 -32.66
CA LEU A 17 -17.32 8.65 -32.11
C LEU A 17 -17.70 8.71 -30.63
N ALA A 18 -17.09 9.64 -29.89
CA ALA A 18 -17.41 9.90 -28.50
C ALA A 18 -18.77 10.59 -28.32
N ALA A 19 -19.49 10.95 -29.38
CA ALA A 19 -20.82 11.56 -29.29
C ALA A 19 -21.96 10.54 -29.51
N SER A 20 -21.67 9.26 -29.78
CA SER A 20 -22.67 8.27 -30.20
C SER A 20 -23.01 7.22 -29.14
N TYR A 21 -22.06 6.39 -28.67
CA TYR A 21 -22.30 5.32 -27.69
C TYR A 21 -21.10 5.15 -26.75
N PHE A 22 -21.33 4.81 -25.47
CA PHE A 22 -20.28 4.68 -24.45
C PHE A 22 -19.16 3.68 -24.85
N LYS A 23 -19.53 2.52 -25.41
CA LYS A 23 -18.55 1.51 -25.90
C LYS A 23 -17.65 2.03 -27.03
N LEU A 24 -18.12 2.98 -27.83
CA LEU A 24 -17.30 3.58 -28.90
C LEU A 24 -16.35 4.66 -28.35
N VAL A 25 -16.72 5.30 -27.24
CA VAL A 25 -15.87 6.27 -26.54
C VAL A 25 -14.65 5.55 -25.95
N GLU A 26 -14.84 4.39 -25.31
CA GLU A 26 -13.76 3.62 -24.68
C GLU A 26 -12.64 3.27 -25.68
N MET A 27 -12.99 2.94 -26.92
CA MET A 27 -12.02 2.64 -27.98
C MET A 27 -11.09 3.82 -28.29
N THR A 28 -11.46 5.04 -27.89
CA THR A 28 -10.66 6.25 -28.10
C THR A 28 -9.74 6.60 -26.94
N PHE A 29 -9.87 5.98 -25.76
CA PHE A 29 -9.10 6.35 -24.55
C PHE A 29 -7.59 6.27 -24.76
N ASN A 30 -7.09 5.19 -25.37
CA ASN A 30 -5.66 5.05 -25.65
C ASN A 30 -5.12 6.13 -26.62
N VAL A 31 -5.96 6.65 -27.52
CA VAL A 31 -5.58 7.76 -28.41
C VAL A 31 -5.40 9.05 -27.62
N TRP A 32 -6.31 9.32 -26.67
CA TRP A 32 -6.22 10.49 -25.80
C TRP A 32 -5.06 10.41 -24.83
N TYR A 33 -4.81 9.23 -24.24
CA TYR A 33 -3.64 8.97 -23.39
C TYR A 33 -2.32 9.19 -24.16
N ARG A 34 -2.18 8.62 -25.36
CA ARG A 34 -0.99 8.83 -26.20
C ARG A 34 -0.80 10.29 -26.60
N LEU A 35 -1.90 11.00 -26.84
CA LEU A 35 -1.86 12.42 -27.16
C LEU A 35 -1.43 13.25 -25.95
N SER A 36 -1.97 12.97 -24.76
CA SER A 36 -1.61 13.68 -23.53
C SER A 36 -0.14 13.44 -23.17
N GLU A 37 0.33 12.20 -23.22
CA GLU A 37 1.73 11.83 -23.01
C GLU A 37 2.65 12.62 -23.97
N PHE A 38 2.33 12.63 -25.26
CA PHE A 38 3.09 13.36 -26.26
C PHE A 38 3.12 14.87 -26.04
N LEU A 39 1.99 15.47 -25.64
CA LEU A 39 1.91 16.90 -25.35
C LEU A 39 2.69 17.26 -24.08
N TYR A 40 2.60 16.41 -23.06
CA TYR A 40 3.30 16.56 -21.80
C TYR A 40 4.82 16.48 -21.99
N GLU A 41 5.32 15.47 -22.72
CA GLU A 41 6.75 15.30 -23.01
C GLU A 41 7.34 16.48 -23.80
N ARG A 42 6.56 17.10 -24.68
CA ARG A 42 7.03 18.23 -25.49
C ARG A 42 7.08 19.54 -24.74
N ASN A 43 6.23 19.71 -23.73
CA ASN A 43 6.16 20.91 -22.91
C ASN A 43 6.13 22.21 -23.74
N ASP A 44 5.26 22.24 -24.75
CA ASP A 44 5.11 23.34 -25.71
C ASP A 44 3.71 23.97 -25.56
N ASP A 45 3.66 25.18 -25.02
CA ASP A 45 2.42 25.91 -24.72
C ASP A 45 1.59 26.24 -25.96
N ASP A 46 2.23 26.58 -27.08
CA ASP A 46 1.52 26.89 -28.34
C ASP A 46 0.84 25.63 -28.92
N LEU A 47 1.51 24.49 -28.74
CA LEU A 47 0.98 23.19 -29.12
C LEU A 47 -0.16 22.75 -28.19
N ILE A 48 -0.05 22.96 -26.88
CA ILE A 48 -1.12 22.71 -25.91
C ILE A 48 -2.34 23.59 -26.23
N PHE A 49 -2.12 24.89 -26.45
CA PHE A 49 -3.18 25.85 -26.81
C PHE A 49 -3.92 25.44 -28.09
N THR A 50 -3.19 24.88 -29.06
CA THR A 50 -3.77 24.33 -30.29
C THR A 50 -4.77 23.20 -30.02
N PHE A 51 -4.50 22.31 -29.07
CA PHE A 51 -5.31 21.11 -28.79
C PHE A 51 -6.39 21.34 -27.72
N LYS A 52 -6.25 22.38 -26.90
CA LYS A 52 -7.23 22.81 -25.88
C LYS A 52 -8.70 22.73 -26.32
N PRO A 53 -9.15 23.33 -27.45
CA PRO A 53 -10.57 23.30 -27.84
C PRO A 53 -11.08 21.88 -28.19
N TYR A 54 -10.20 20.96 -28.60
CA TYR A 54 -10.58 19.58 -28.87
C TYR A 54 -10.76 18.81 -27.56
N VAL A 55 -9.87 19.02 -26.60
CA VAL A 55 -9.96 18.41 -25.28
C VAL A 55 -11.17 18.95 -24.51
N GLU A 56 -11.48 20.25 -24.58
CA GLU A 56 -12.70 20.81 -23.98
C GLU A 56 -13.97 20.13 -24.50
N ARG A 57 -14.06 19.91 -25.82
CA ARG A 57 -15.18 19.20 -26.44
C ARG A 57 -15.22 17.73 -26.05
N TYR A 58 -14.05 17.12 -25.89
CA TYR A 58 -13.94 15.74 -25.45
C TYR A 58 -14.40 15.56 -23.99
N LEU A 59 -13.94 16.43 -23.08
CA LEU A 59 -14.39 16.46 -21.68
C LEU A 59 -15.92 16.66 -21.58
N MET A 60 -16.49 17.53 -22.41
CA MET A 60 -17.95 17.71 -22.48
C MET A 60 -18.68 16.47 -23.01
N ALA A 61 -18.05 15.69 -23.91
CA ALA A 61 -18.61 14.41 -24.35
C ALA A 61 -18.53 13.36 -23.23
N LEU A 62 -17.41 13.28 -22.51
CA LEU A 62 -17.23 12.38 -21.36
C LEU A 62 -18.24 12.68 -20.24
N TYR A 63 -18.45 13.96 -19.92
CA TYR A 63 -19.52 14.40 -19.02
C TYR A 63 -20.88 13.80 -19.40
N LYS A 64 -21.26 13.88 -20.69
CA LYS A 64 -22.55 13.34 -21.15
C LYS A 64 -22.64 11.82 -21.01
N HIS A 65 -21.54 11.10 -21.22
CA HIS A 65 -21.51 9.64 -21.02
C HIS A 65 -21.49 9.23 -19.55
N CYS A 66 -21.14 10.13 -18.63
CA CYS A 66 -21.19 9.87 -17.19
C CYS A 66 -22.59 10.04 -16.60
N ARG A 67 -23.59 10.44 -17.39
CA ARG A 67 -24.98 10.61 -16.94
C ARG A 67 -25.64 9.25 -16.73
N PHE A 68 -26.31 9.11 -15.60
CA PHE A 68 -27.22 7.99 -15.37
C PHE A 68 -28.48 8.13 -16.21
N ASP A 69 -29.17 7.01 -16.41
CA ASP A 69 -30.55 7.03 -16.87
C ASP A 69 -31.43 7.72 -15.83
N VAL A 70 -32.43 8.50 -16.29
CA VAL A 70 -33.23 9.39 -15.43
C VAL A 70 -34.09 8.61 -14.41
N ASP A 71 -34.39 7.35 -14.72
CA ASP A 71 -35.12 6.39 -13.89
C ASP A 71 -34.21 5.55 -12.97
N HIS A 72 -32.88 5.77 -12.98
CA HIS A 72 -31.98 5.13 -12.03
C HIS A 72 -32.38 5.48 -10.59
N GLU A 73 -32.48 4.47 -9.73
CA GLU A 73 -32.84 4.63 -8.33
C GLU A 73 -31.65 4.36 -7.42
N GLY A 74 -31.48 5.17 -6.37
CA GLY A 74 -30.50 4.92 -5.31
C GLY A 74 -29.13 5.52 -5.59
N ILE A 75 -28.09 4.87 -5.06
CA ILE A 75 -26.69 5.30 -5.21
C ILE A 75 -25.99 4.49 -6.30
N PRO A 76 -24.93 5.03 -6.93
CA PRO A 76 -24.10 4.28 -7.87
C PRO A 76 -23.61 2.96 -7.26
N ASP A 77 -23.87 1.84 -7.94
CA ASP A 77 -23.29 0.54 -7.57
C ASP A 77 -21.85 0.47 -8.08
N GLU A 78 -20.88 0.34 -7.17
CA GLU A 78 -19.46 0.26 -7.50
C GLU A 78 -19.09 -0.99 -8.33
N ASN A 79 -19.96 -2.01 -8.37
CA ASN A 79 -19.67 -3.29 -9.04
C ASN A 79 -20.34 -3.44 -10.43
N ASP A 80 -21.08 -2.43 -10.88
CA ASP A 80 -21.75 -2.47 -12.20
C ASP A 80 -20.80 -2.08 -13.35
N ASP A 81 -21.07 -2.58 -14.55
CA ASP A 81 -20.38 -2.26 -15.80
C ASP A 81 -20.30 -0.73 -16.03
N PHE A 82 -21.35 0.00 -15.64
CA PHE A 82 -21.36 1.45 -15.77
C PHE A 82 -20.39 2.14 -14.80
N ALA A 83 -20.21 1.63 -13.58
CA ALA A 83 -19.22 2.16 -12.65
C ALA A 83 -17.80 1.90 -13.15
N GLU A 84 -17.52 0.70 -13.70
CA GLU A 84 -16.24 0.41 -14.35
C GLU A 84 -15.97 1.38 -15.52
N PHE A 85 -16.98 1.64 -16.35
CA PHE A 85 -16.90 2.63 -17.42
C PHE A 85 -16.58 4.03 -16.88
N ARG A 86 -17.31 4.51 -15.86
CA ARG A 86 -17.07 5.81 -15.24
C ARG A 86 -15.67 5.93 -14.63
N MET A 87 -15.10 4.84 -14.09
CA MET A 87 -13.72 4.81 -13.61
C MET A 87 -12.71 5.02 -14.74
N LYS A 88 -12.88 4.33 -15.87
CA LYS A 88 -12.04 4.55 -17.06
C LYS A 88 -12.18 5.98 -17.62
N VAL A 89 -13.39 6.54 -17.56
CA VAL A 89 -13.62 7.95 -17.91
C VAL A 89 -12.87 8.88 -16.95
N SER A 90 -12.92 8.61 -15.64
CA SER A 90 -12.17 9.35 -14.62
C SER A 90 -10.67 9.38 -14.92
N ASP A 91 -10.08 8.21 -15.21
CA ASP A 91 -8.66 8.11 -15.54
C ASP A 91 -8.32 8.93 -16.78
N THR A 92 -9.13 8.79 -17.82
CA THR A 92 -8.93 9.56 -19.06
C THR A 92 -9.11 11.07 -18.87
N ILE A 93 -10.00 11.52 -17.98
CA ILE A 93 -10.14 12.94 -17.61
C ILE A 93 -8.86 13.42 -16.93
N LYS A 94 -8.32 12.66 -15.97
CA LYS A 94 -7.08 13.00 -15.26
C LYS A 94 -5.89 13.14 -16.22
N ASP A 95 -5.82 12.30 -17.24
CA ASP A 95 -4.75 12.34 -18.24
C ASP A 95 -4.78 13.62 -19.09
N VAL A 96 -5.96 14.17 -19.39
CA VAL A 96 -6.11 15.26 -20.37
C VAL A 96 -6.42 16.62 -19.75
N VAL A 97 -6.84 16.69 -18.48
CA VAL A 97 -7.32 17.94 -17.85
C VAL A 97 -6.26 19.04 -17.85
N PHE A 98 -4.97 18.71 -17.74
CA PHE A 98 -3.88 19.70 -17.74
C PHE A 98 -3.82 20.53 -19.04
N ILE A 99 -4.28 19.98 -20.17
CA ILE A 99 -4.29 20.66 -21.48
C ILE A 99 -5.27 21.85 -21.46
N VAL A 100 -6.37 21.72 -20.69
CA VAL A 100 -7.41 22.74 -20.57
C VAL A 100 -7.16 23.65 -19.36
N GLY A 101 -6.63 23.06 -18.28
CA GLY A 101 -6.47 23.64 -16.95
C GLY A 101 -7.64 23.25 -16.04
N THR A 102 -7.32 22.79 -14.83
CA THR A 102 -8.28 22.33 -13.81
C THR A 102 -9.33 23.40 -13.51
N ASP A 103 -8.91 24.63 -13.22
CA ASP A 103 -9.82 25.74 -12.91
C ASP A 103 -10.80 26.03 -14.05
N HIS A 104 -10.34 25.93 -15.30
CA HIS A 104 -11.19 26.16 -16.46
C HIS A 104 -12.20 25.03 -16.63
N CYS A 105 -11.79 23.77 -16.41
CA CYS A 105 -12.68 22.63 -16.45
C CYS A 105 -13.78 22.73 -15.36
N ILE A 106 -13.41 23.08 -14.13
CA ILE A 106 -14.36 23.28 -13.02
C ILE A 106 -15.31 24.46 -13.34
N LYS A 107 -14.81 25.59 -13.86
CA LYS A 107 -15.64 26.71 -14.33
C LYS A 107 -16.68 26.26 -15.35
N ASN A 108 -16.29 25.44 -16.31
CA ASN A 108 -17.18 24.92 -17.34
C ASN A 108 -18.26 24.00 -16.74
N MET A 109 -17.89 23.08 -15.84
CA MET A 109 -18.86 22.21 -15.16
C MET A 109 -19.78 23.00 -14.22
N MET A 110 -19.29 24.03 -13.54
CA MET A 110 -20.11 24.95 -12.74
C MET A 110 -21.10 25.74 -13.60
N SER A 111 -20.71 26.13 -14.82
CA SER A 111 -21.61 26.75 -15.79
C SER A 111 -22.72 25.77 -16.21
N VAL A 112 -22.38 24.49 -16.41
CA VAL A 112 -23.37 23.43 -16.66
C VAL A 112 -24.34 23.33 -15.47
N LEU A 113 -23.83 23.19 -14.24
CA LEU A 113 -24.66 23.13 -13.03
C LEU A 113 -25.64 24.32 -12.91
N ARG A 114 -25.18 25.54 -13.21
CA ARG A 114 -26.05 26.74 -13.21
C ARG A 114 -27.09 26.73 -14.32
N SER A 115 -26.74 26.22 -15.49
CA SER A 115 -27.66 26.12 -16.63
C SER A 115 -28.73 25.04 -16.44
N VAL A 116 -28.44 24.04 -15.62
CA VAL A 116 -29.28 22.88 -15.30
C VAL A 116 -30.05 23.09 -13.98
N ALA A 117 -30.14 24.34 -13.48
CA ALA A 117 -30.89 24.63 -12.26
C ALA A 117 -32.38 24.18 -12.31
N ASP A 118 -32.95 24.06 -13.52
CA ASP A 118 -34.28 23.48 -13.80
C ASP A 118 -34.22 22.10 -14.51
N GLY A 119 -33.02 21.51 -14.62
CA GLY A 119 -32.76 20.26 -15.34
C GLY A 119 -32.89 19.01 -14.48
N THR A 120 -32.49 17.86 -15.03
CA THR A 120 -32.63 16.56 -14.36
C THR A 120 -31.46 16.27 -13.42
N TRP A 121 -31.69 15.44 -12.40
CA TRP A 121 -30.71 15.16 -11.35
C TRP A 121 -29.45 14.46 -11.90
N ASP A 122 -29.56 13.69 -12.98
CA ASP A 122 -28.46 12.96 -13.64
C ASP A 122 -27.44 13.91 -14.28
N GLU A 123 -27.90 15.05 -14.80
CA GLU A 123 -27.01 16.09 -15.34
C GLU A 123 -26.23 16.77 -14.21
N THR A 124 -26.90 17.04 -13.09
CA THR A 124 -26.28 17.59 -11.88
C THR A 124 -25.24 16.63 -11.32
N GLU A 125 -25.59 15.35 -11.19
CA GLU A 125 -24.70 14.30 -10.69
C GLU A 125 -23.47 14.14 -11.58
N ALA A 126 -23.64 14.06 -12.91
CA ALA A 126 -22.53 13.83 -13.81
C ALA A 126 -21.55 15.02 -13.84
N ALA A 127 -22.04 16.25 -13.70
CA ALA A 127 -21.19 17.43 -13.62
C ALA A 127 -20.40 17.44 -12.30
N LEU A 128 -21.04 17.09 -11.17
CA LEU A 128 -20.37 16.92 -9.88
C LEU A 128 -19.35 15.79 -9.90
N TYR A 129 -19.61 14.69 -10.62
CA TYR A 129 -18.67 13.59 -10.80
C TYR A 129 -17.42 14.04 -11.55
N VAL A 130 -17.57 14.75 -12.67
CA VAL A 130 -16.41 15.28 -13.40
C VAL A 130 -15.60 16.24 -12.51
N ILE A 131 -16.27 17.09 -11.72
CA ILE A 131 -15.58 17.96 -10.76
C ILE A 131 -14.86 17.13 -9.70
N SER A 132 -15.52 16.15 -9.07
CA SER A 132 -14.94 15.33 -8.00
C SER A 132 -13.71 14.54 -8.46
N VAL A 133 -13.64 14.16 -9.74
CA VAL A 133 -12.49 13.50 -10.36
C VAL A 133 -11.26 14.40 -10.40
N ILE A 134 -11.41 15.70 -10.65
CA ILE A 134 -10.29 16.63 -10.89
C ILE A 134 -10.00 17.58 -9.73
N VAL A 135 -10.87 17.61 -8.71
CA VAL A 135 -10.82 18.59 -7.63
C VAL A 135 -9.53 18.50 -6.80
N HIS A 136 -8.88 17.34 -6.76
CA HIS A 136 -7.58 17.14 -6.10
C HIS A 136 -6.44 17.98 -6.71
N ASN A 137 -6.59 18.45 -7.95
CA ASN A 137 -5.59 19.28 -8.63
C ASN A 137 -5.81 20.79 -8.39
N VAL A 138 -6.81 21.17 -7.59
CA VAL A 138 -7.10 22.57 -7.32
C VAL A 138 -6.06 23.13 -6.35
N LEU A 139 -5.61 24.35 -6.64
CA LEU A 139 -4.71 25.08 -5.75
C LEU A 139 -5.42 25.37 -4.43
N SER A 140 -4.73 25.19 -3.31
CA SER A 140 -5.28 25.48 -1.98
C SER A 140 -5.64 26.95 -1.77
N THR A 141 -5.08 27.84 -2.59
CA THR A 141 -5.36 29.29 -2.61
C THR A 141 -6.58 29.70 -3.44
N GLU A 142 -7.29 28.77 -4.08
CA GLU A 142 -8.49 29.09 -4.86
C GLU A 142 -9.60 29.61 -3.94
N ASP A 143 -10.12 30.81 -4.18
CA ASP A 143 -11.04 31.50 -3.28
C ASP A 143 -12.33 31.99 -3.98
N THR A 144 -12.55 31.60 -5.25
CA THR A 144 -13.65 32.13 -6.06
C THR A 144 -14.75 31.11 -6.33
N ILE A 145 -14.42 29.88 -6.66
CA ILE A 145 -15.39 28.90 -7.17
C ILE A 145 -15.60 27.76 -6.20
N ILE A 146 -14.53 27.23 -5.62
CA ILE A 146 -14.60 26.14 -4.65
C ILE A 146 -15.40 26.54 -3.42
N PRO A 147 -15.23 27.74 -2.80
CA PRO A 147 -16.11 28.16 -1.71
C PRO A 147 -17.61 28.07 -2.07
N CYS A 148 -17.99 28.62 -3.22
CA CYS A 148 -19.38 28.60 -3.68
C CYS A 148 -19.89 27.18 -3.95
N LEU A 149 -19.03 26.32 -4.49
CA LEU A 149 -19.35 24.92 -4.73
C LEU A 149 -19.57 24.16 -3.42
N VAL A 150 -18.68 24.35 -2.44
CA VAL A 150 -18.80 23.74 -1.11
C VAL A 150 -20.08 24.23 -0.43
N GLU A 151 -20.36 25.54 -0.42
CA GLU A 151 -21.60 26.08 0.15
C GLU A 151 -22.85 25.48 -0.52
N SER A 152 -22.83 25.28 -1.84
CA SER A 152 -23.94 24.66 -2.57
C SER A 152 -24.13 23.20 -2.18
N VAL A 153 -23.03 22.45 -2.01
CA VAL A 153 -23.04 21.04 -1.58
C VAL A 153 -23.57 20.90 -0.15
N LEU A 154 -23.15 21.78 0.76
CA LEU A 154 -23.58 21.73 2.15
C LEU A 154 -25.07 22.08 2.31
N ASN A 155 -25.63 22.85 1.38
CA ASN A 155 -27.04 23.27 1.36
C ASN A 155 -27.91 22.49 0.35
N LEU A 156 -27.50 21.28 -0.04
CA LEU A 156 -28.32 20.44 -0.92
C LEU A 156 -29.71 20.17 -0.32
N PRO A 157 -30.78 20.23 -1.13
CA PRO A 157 -32.13 20.03 -0.64
C PRO A 157 -32.35 18.56 -0.25
N SER A 158 -33.18 18.32 0.77
CA SER A 158 -33.38 16.98 1.35
C SER A 158 -34.06 15.98 0.42
N ASN A 159 -34.72 16.45 -0.64
CA ASN A 159 -35.42 15.65 -1.64
C ASN A 159 -34.58 15.38 -2.91
N ILE A 160 -33.30 15.77 -2.93
CA ILE A 160 -32.45 15.52 -4.07
C ILE A 160 -32.16 14.03 -4.24
N HIS A 161 -31.91 13.61 -5.48
CA HIS A 161 -31.64 12.21 -5.80
C HIS A 161 -30.41 11.68 -5.02
N PRO A 162 -30.45 10.46 -4.45
CA PRO A 162 -29.36 9.93 -3.63
C PRO A 162 -28.00 9.89 -4.34
N ALA A 163 -27.95 9.62 -5.64
CA ALA A 163 -26.71 9.64 -6.41
C ALA A 163 -26.01 11.01 -6.39
N VAL A 164 -26.76 12.12 -6.39
CA VAL A 164 -26.18 13.47 -6.27
C VAL A 164 -25.51 13.64 -4.90
N VAL A 165 -26.17 13.18 -3.82
CA VAL A 165 -25.62 13.24 -2.47
C VAL A 165 -24.35 12.38 -2.36
N PHE A 166 -24.40 11.16 -2.91
CA PHE A 166 -23.25 10.24 -2.94
C PHE A 166 -22.02 10.88 -3.60
N THR A 167 -22.19 11.42 -4.80
CA THR A 167 -21.10 12.07 -5.55
C THR A 167 -20.62 13.35 -4.87
N SER A 168 -21.53 14.07 -4.20
CA SER A 168 -21.18 15.25 -3.40
C SER A 168 -20.32 14.91 -2.16
N ILE A 169 -20.59 13.77 -1.52
CA ILE A 169 -19.75 13.26 -0.42
C ILE A 169 -18.34 12.95 -0.93
N GLN A 170 -18.23 12.26 -2.08
CA GLN A 170 -16.95 11.97 -2.70
C GLN A 170 -16.18 13.24 -3.07
N LEU A 171 -16.88 14.27 -3.58
CA LEU A 171 -16.29 15.56 -3.90
C LEU A 171 -15.63 16.19 -2.66
N ILE A 172 -16.34 16.25 -1.52
CA ILE A 172 -15.76 16.77 -0.27
C ILE A 172 -14.57 15.91 0.19
N GLY A 173 -14.69 14.58 0.10
CA GLY A 173 -13.60 13.65 0.42
C GLY A 173 -12.35 13.79 -0.46
N ASN A 174 -12.49 14.32 -1.69
CA ASN A 174 -11.39 14.58 -2.61
C ASN A 174 -10.85 16.03 -2.52
N LEU A 175 -11.54 16.94 -1.83
CA LEU A 175 -11.19 18.36 -1.71
C LEU A 175 -10.25 18.65 -0.51
N VAL A 176 -9.60 17.61 0.02
CA VAL A 176 -8.88 17.68 1.31
C VAL A 176 -7.74 18.69 1.35
N ASP A 177 -7.01 18.87 0.24
CA ASP A 177 -5.87 19.80 0.14
C ASP A 177 -6.30 21.26 0.24
N TRP A 178 -7.44 21.57 -0.39
CA TRP A 178 -8.06 22.87 -0.30
C TRP A 178 -8.66 23.12 1.09
N LEU A 179 -9.34 22.12 1.65
CA LEU A 179 -9.92 22.22 3.00
C LEU A 179 -8.86 22.46 4.07
N GLN A 180 -7.66 21.89 3.92
CA GLN A 180 -6.56 22.09 4.87
C GLN A 180 -6.21 23.57 5.09
N GLU A 181 -6.20 24.37 4.02
CA GLU A 181 -5.90 25.81 4.08
C GLU A 181 -7.15 26.66 4.35
N ASN A 182 -8.35 26.18 4.02
CA ASN A 182 -9.61 26.91 4.14
C ASN A 182 -10.41 26.50 5.41
N ARG A 183 -9.84 26.82 6.58
CA ARG A 183 -10.33 26.39 7.90
C ARG A 183 -11.80 26.71 8.18
N ASN A 184 -12.33 27.80 7.62
CA ASN A 184 -13.72 28.24 7.84
C ASN A 184 -14.75 27.21 7.35
N PHE A 185 -14.38 26.31 6.43
CA PHE A 185 -15.27 25.30 5.88
C PHE A 185 -15.12 23.92 6.54
N GLN A 186 -14.02 23.68 7.29
CA GLN A 186 -13.70 22.36 7.83
C GLN A 186 -14.80 21.82 8.76
N ASP A 187 -15.22 22.62 9.76
CA ASP A 187 -16.26 22.22 10.70
C ASP A 187 -17.59 21.95 10.00
N ALA A 188 -17.97 22.80 9.05
CA ALA A 188 -19.23 22.66 8.31
C ALA A 188 -19.24 21.37 7.46
N CYS A 189 -18.12 21.08 6.77
CA CYS A 189 -17.96 19.84 6.02
C CYS A 189 -18.01 18.61 6.91
N VAL A 190 -17.30 18.61 8.05
CA VAL A 190 -17.31 17.46 8.98
C VAL A 190 -18.70 17.23 9.57
N ILE A 191 -19.40 18.29 9.98
CA ILE A 191 -20.77 18.19 10.52
C ILE A 191 -21.73 17.63 9.47
N TRP A 192 -21.62 18.11 8.22
CA TRP A 192 -22.45 17.62 7.13
C TRP A 192 -22.15 16.15 6.79
N LEU A 193 -20.88 15.75 6.77
CA LEU A 193 -20.50 14.35 6.57
C LEU A 193 -20.99 13.45 7.73
N LEU A 194 -20.91 13.91 8.98
CA LEU A 194 -21.45 13.20 10.15
C LEU A 194 -22.98 13.04 10.08
N ASP A 195 -23.70 14.01 9.52
CA ASP A 195 -25.13 13.88 9.23
C ASP A 195 -25.37 12.78 8.18
N LYS A 196 -24.61 12.76 7.08
CA LYS A 196 -24.74 11.72 6.05
C LYS A 196 -24.34 10.33 6.54
N ALA A 197 -23.37 10.24 7.44
CA ALA A 197 -22.93 8.99 8.03
C ALA A 197 -24.02 8.28 8.87
N GLN A 198 -25.05 9.01 9.33
CA GLN A 198 -26.18 8.42 10.05
C GLN A 198 -27.16 7.69 9.13
N ASN A 199 -27.09 7.92 7.82
CA ASN A 199 -27.93 7.25 6.85
C ASN A 199 -27.23 6.00 6.29
N VAL A 200 -27.83 4.82 6.48
CA VAL A 200 -27.36 3.51 6.01
C VAL A 200 -27.03 3.48 4.50
N VAL A 201 -27.67 4.34 3.69
CA VAL A 201 -27.37 4.46 2.26
C VAL A 201 -25.98 5.08 2.03
N PHE A 202 -25.63 6.13 2.78
CA PHE A 202 -24.41 6.92 2.56
C PHE A 202 -23.28 6.60 3.54
N VAL A 203 -23.53 5.78 4.56
CA VAL A 203 -22.62 5.56 5.70
C VAL A 203 -21.19 5.21 5.30
N LYS A 204 -21.00 4.29 4.35
CA LYS A 204 -19.66 3.89 3.88
C LYS A 204 -18.92 5.08 3.27
N VAL A 205 -19.49 5.70 2.24
CA VAL A 205 -18.85 6.80 1.50
C VAL A 205 -18.66 8.04 2.39
N ALA A 206 -19.57 8.30 3.33
CA ALA A 206 -19.44 9.40 4.28
C ALA A 206 -18.31 9.16 5.28
N CYS A 207 -18.17 7.95 5.81
CA CYS A 207 -17.07 7.60 6.71
C CYS A 207 -15.70 7.60 6.01
N GLU A 208 -15.63 7.15 4.74
CA GLU A 208 -14.41 7.24 3.91
C GLU A 208 -14.02 8.70 3.64
N ALA A 209 -15.00 9.58 3.34
CA ALA A 209 -14.74 11.01 3.20
C ALA A 209 -14.30 11.66 4.52
N LEU A 210 -14.89 11.27 5.66
CA LEU A 210 -14.45 11.70 7.00
C LEU A 210 -13.01 11.27 7.29
N GLU A 211 -12.63 10.04 6.92
CA GLU A 211 -11.25 9.54 7.03
C GLU A 211 -10.29 10.44 6.27
N SER A 212 -10.53 10.71 4.98
CA SER A 212 -9.68 11.58 4.16
C SER A 212 -9.57 13.01 4.72
N VAL A 213 -10.70 13.61 5.14
CA VAL A 213 -10.73 14.97 5.70
C VAL A 213 -9.97 15.04 7.03
N CYS A 214 -10.17 14.08 7.93
CA CYS A 214 -9.49 14.04 9.23
C CYS A 214 -7.99 13.78 9.08
N ASP A 215 -7.59 12.86 8.19
CA ASP A 215 -6.18 12.58 7.91
C ASP A 215 -5.43 13.82 7.42
N ARG A 216 -6.05 14.60 6.52
CA ARG A 216 -5.40 15.80 5.95
C ARG A 216 -5.45 17.02 6.85
N CYS A 217 -6.58 17.29 7.50
CA CYS A 217 -6.75 18.49 8.34
C CYS A 217 -6.17 18.32 9.76
N GLY A 218 -5.99 17.08 10.22
CA GLY A 218 -5.31 16.73 11.46
C GLY A 218 -5.99 17.28 12.71
N SER A 219 -5.18 17.58 13.74
CA SER A 219 -5.63 17.90 15.10
C SER A 219 -6.54 19.12 15.23
N VAL A 220 -6.69 19.96 14.19
CA VAL A 220 -7.66 21.08 14.18
C VAL A 220 -9.10 20.57 14.34
N LEU A 221 -9.39 19.36 13.85
CA LEU A 221 -10.73 18.75 13.92
C LEU A 221 -10.96 17.91 15.18
N LEU A 222 -10.08 18.02 16.19
CA LEU A 222 -10.16 17.22 17.43
C LEU A 222 -11.48 17.41 18.20
N SER A 223 -12.17 18.54 18.02
CA SER A 223 -13.50 18.82 18.59
C SER A 223 -14.56 17.80 18.16
N HIS A 224 -14.37 17.11 17.03
CA HIS A 224 -15.29 16.10 16.51
C HIS A 224 -14.93 14.67 16.93
N PHE A 225 -13.83 14.47 17.65
CA PHE A 225 -13.34 13.13 18.05
C PHE A 225 -14.44 12.28 18.71
N ASP A 226 -15.09 12.81 19.75
CA ASP A 226 -16.13 12.07 20.47
C ASP A 226 -17.34 11.74 19.58
N ARG A 227 -17.67 12.60 18.63
CA ARG A 227 -18.76 12.37 17.66
C ARG A 227 -18.42 11.22 16.73
N LEU A 228 -17.19 11.19 16.19
CA LEU A 228 -16.70 10.11 15.34
C LEU A 228 -16.76 8.76 16.08
N LEU A 229 -16.25 8.71 17.32
CA LEU A 229 -16.27 7.48 18.12
C LEU A 229 -17.70 7.03 18.46
N SER A 230 -18.62 7.97 18.73
CA SER A 230 -19.99 7.64 19.11
C SER A 230 -20.79 6.94 18.01
N LEU A 231 -20.40 7.09 16.75
CA LEU A 231 -21.02 6.40 15.62
C LEU A 231 -20.64 4.92 15.56
N ILE A 232 -19.44 4.53 16.03
CA ILE A 232 -18.95 3.15 15.91
C ILE A 232 -19.92 2.15 16.58
N PRO A 233 -20.34 2.31 17.85
CA PRO A 233 -21.32 1.40 18.46
C PRO A 233 -22.67 1.33 17.72
N VAL A 234 -23.08 2.41 17.06
CA VAL A 234 -24.31 2.43 16.26
C VAL A 234 -24.16 1.52 15.04
N LEU A 235 -23.03 1.60 14.33
CA LEU A 235 -22.70 0.74 13.20
C LEU A 235 -22.61 -0.74 13.59
N GLU A 236 -22.04 -1.01 14.76
CA GLU A 236 -21.93 -2.37 15.31
C GLU A 236 -23.30 -2.99 15.64
N SER A 237 -24.32 -2.17 15.90
CA SER A 237 -25.67 -2.64 16.19
C SER A 237 -26.49 -2.99 14.94
N ALA A 238 -25.91 -2.85 13.74
CA ALA A 238 -26.61 -3.05 12.48
C ALA A 238 -27.04 -4.51 12.25
N LEU A 239 -28.30 -4.66 11.82
CA LEU A 239 -28.93 -5.96 11.56
C LEU A 239 -28.70 -6.47 10.11
N SER A 240 -28.26 -5.60 9.22
CA SER A 240 -28.02 -5.87 7.79
C SER A 240 -26.83 -5.05 7.29
N LYS A 241 -26.22 -5.44 6.15
CA LYS A 241 -25.06 -4.76 5.57
C LYS A 241 -23.83 -4.77 6.47
N GLY A 242 -23.63 -5.85 7.22
CA GLY A 242 -22.58 -5.97 8.24
C GLY A 242 -21.18 -5.62 7.72
N GLN A 243 -20.83 -6.07 6.51
CA GLN A 243 -19.53 -5.74 5.90
C GLN A 243 -19.39 -4.24 5.59
N GLN A 244 -20.45 -3.61 5.07
CA GLN A 244 -20.46 -2.17 4.82
C GLN A 244 -20.28 -1.38 6.12
N MET A 245 -20.96 -1.81 7.19
CA MET A 245 -20.86 -1.17 8.52
C MET A 245 -19.47 -1.34 9.12
N GLU A 246 -18.85 -2.49 8.92
CA GLU A 246 -17.47 -2.72 9.37
C GLU A 246 -16.48 -1.83 8.63
N THR A 247 -16.59 -1.72 7.30
CA THR A 247 -15.75 -0.79 6.51
C THR A 247 -15.90 0.64 7.01
N ALA A 248 -17.15 1.10 7.24
CA ALA A 248 -17.42 2.43 7.78
C ALA A 248 -16.83 2.64 9.18
N ALA A 249 -16.99 1.66 10.08
CA ALA A 249 -16.43 1.71 11.44
C ALA A 249 -14.89 1.76 11.42
N LEU A 250 -14.25 1.00 10.51
CA LEU A 250 -12.81 1.01 10.34
C LEU A 250 -12.30 2.36 9.81
N SER A 251 -13.03 2.99 8.89
CA SER A 251 -12.73 4.35 8.42
C SER A 251 -12.85 5.38 9.54
N LEU A 252 -13.88 5.29 10.39
CA LEU A 252 -14.01 6.18 11.56
C LEU A 252 -12.88 5.98 12.58
N LEU A 253 -12.41 4.74 12.79
CA LEU A 253 -11.26 4.46 13.66
C LEU A 253 -9.98 5.09 13.11
N ARG A 254 -9.72 5.00 11.80
CA ARG A 254 -8.58 5.65 11.16
C ARG A 254 -8.71 7.17 11.18
N ALA A 255 -9.88 7.71 10.87
CA ALA A 255 -10.19 9.13 11.00
C ALA A 255 -9.90 9.62 12.43
N SER A 256 -10.37 8.90 13.43
CA SER A 256 -10.16 9.27 14.83
C SER A 256 -8.69 9.17 15.23
N ALA A 257 -7.98 8.11 14.80
CA ALA A 257 -6.57 7.89 15.08
C ALA A 257 -5.65 8.92 14.40
N SER A 258 -6.00 9.42 13.22
CA SER A 258 -5.19 10.43 12.51
C SER A 258 -5.18 11.77 13.24
N LEU A 259 -6.28 12.14 13.91
CA LEU A 259 -6.41 13.36 14.71
C LEU A 259 -5.46 13.40 15.93
N LEU A 260 -4.91 12.26 16.35
CA LEU A 260 -3.97 12.18 17.47
C LEU A 260 -2.58 12.73 17.10
N ASN A 261 -2.23 12.71 15.81
CA ASN A 261 -0.90 13.11 15.38
C ASN A 261 -0.67 14.61 15.64
N GLY A 262 0.45 14.93 16.32
CA GLY A 262 0.79 16.29 16.69
C GLY A 262 0.16 16.82 18.00
N LEU A 263 -0.64 16.02 18.70
CA LEU A 263 -1.12 16.34 20.04
C LEU A 263 -0.01 16.20 21.10
N PRO A 264 -0.18 16.79 22.30
CA PRO A 264 0.64 16.48 23.46
C PRO A 264 0.64 14.98 23.78
N GLY A 265 1.77 14.44 24.23
CA GLY A 265 1.95 13.00 24.46
C GLY A 265 0.86 12.37 25.34
N GLU A 266 0.49 13.03 26.43
CA GLU A 266 -0.56 12.53 27.34
C GLU A 266 -1.95 12.52 26.70
N GLU A 267 -2.24 13.50 25.85
CA GLU A 267 -3.50 13.55 25.12
C GLU A 267 -3.59 12.44 24.06
N ILE A 268 -2.46 12.10 23.42
CA ILE A 268 -2.36 10.92 22.55
C ILE A 268 -2.64 9.66 23.36
N ALA A 269 -2.01 9.51 24.53
CA ALA A 269 -2.17 8.31 25.36
C ALA A 269 -3.62 8.07 25.78
N VAL A 270 -4.30 9.11 26.29
CA VAL A 270 -5.71 9.04 26.71
C VAL A 270 -6.60 8.61 25.54
N ARG A 271 -6.46 9.25 24.37
CA ARG A 271 -7.33 8.97 23.21
C ARG A 271 -6.99 7.65 22.53
N LEU A 272 -5.71 7.27 22.48
CA LEU A 272 -5.29 5.98 21.95
C LEU A 272 -5.87 4.83 22.77
N LYS A 273 -5.93 4.99 24.10
CA LYS A 273 -6.58 4.02 24.99
C LYS A 273 -8.05 3.84 24.63
N LEU A 274 -8.81 4.94 24.44
CA LEU A 274 -10.21 4.89 24.02
C LEU A 274 -10.43 4.16 22.69
N LEU A 275 -9.48 4.26 21.75
CA LEU A 275 -9.54 3.61 20.44
C LEU A 275 -9.16 2.12 20.46
N THR A 276 -8.29 1.70 21.39
CA THR A 276 -7.68 0.35 21.35
C THR A 276 -8.26 -0.60 22.41
N GLU A 277 -8.56 -0.10 23.60
CA GLU A 277 -9.00 -0.91 24.73
C GLU A 277 -10.31 -1.67 24.48
N PRO A 278 -11.38 -1.07 23.90
CA PRO A 278 -12.62 -1.80 23.64
C PRO A 278 -12.41 -3.02 22.72
N HIS A 279 -11.50 -2.91 21.75
CA HIS A 279 -11.19 -3.99 20.81
C HIS A 279 -10.35 -5.08 21.48
N ALA A 280 -9.37 -4.71 22.32
CA ALA A 280 -8.61 -5.66 23.11
C ALA A 280 -9.52 -6.45 24.08
N GLN A 281 -10.47 -5.79 24.74
CA GLN A 281 -11.42 -6.43 25.66
C GLN A 281 -12.34 -7.42 24.92
N ARG A 282 -12.87 -7.04 23.76
CA ARG A 282 -13.73 -7.94 22.95
C ARG A 282 -12.96 -9.14 22.41
N LEU A 283 -11.72 -8.93 21.96
CA LEU A 283 -10.84 -10.00 21.52
C LEU A 283 -10.50 -10.94 22.69
N ALA A 284 -10.20 -10.41 23.89
CA ALA A 284 -9.99 -11.21 25.09
C ALA A 284 -11.23 -12.03 25.46
N ALA A 285 -12.44 -11.48 25.31
CA ALA A 285 -13.69 -12.23 25.53
C ALA A 285 -13.87 -13.39 24.53
N LEU A 286 -13.49 -13.21 23.25
CA LEU A 286 -13.48 -14.30 22.26
C LEU A 286 -12.43 -15.37 22.59
N LEU A 287 -11.28 -14.98 23.15
CA LEU A 287 -10.27 -15.93 23.61
C LEU A 287 -10.76 -16.80 24.76
N ASN A 288 -11.60 -16.24 25.66
CA ASN A 288 -12.15 -16.95 26.81
C ASN A 288 -13.44 -17.74 26.53
N SER A 289 -14.07 -17.51 25.37
CA SER A 289 -15.26 -18.27 24.97
C SER A 289 -14.90 -19.75 24.70
N PRO A 290 -15.70 -20.72 25.20
CA PRO A 290 -15.48 -22.13 24.92
C PRO A 290 -15.59 -22.39 23.42
N SER A 291 -14.58 -23.07 22.87
CA SER A 291 -14.44 -23.34 21.44
C SER A 291 -15.57 -24.25 20.94
N GLU A 292 -16.68 -23.69 20.44
CA GLU A 292 -17.61 -24.47 19.63
C GLU A 292 -16.93 -24.74 18.27
N ASN A 293 -16.37 -25.95 18.13
CA ASN A 293 -15.89 -26.59 16.90
C ASN A 293 -14.75 -25.91 16.12
N SER A 294 -13.52 -26.15 16.55
CA SER A 294 -12.30 -26.03 15.71
C SER A 294 -11.65 -27.41 15.48
N GLN A 295 -12.45 -28.48 15.41
CA GLN A 295 -11.95 -29.85 15.23
C GLN A 295 -11.87 -30.34 13.78
N ASN A 296 -12.29 -29.56 12.79
CA ASN A 296 -11.98 -29.85 11.39
C ASN A 296 -11.27 -28.65 10.82
N GLY A 297 -10.13 -28.86 10.17
CA GLY A 297 -9.38 -27.85 9.42
C GLY A 297 -10.14 -27.34 8.19
N THR A 298 -11.46 -27.11 8.30
CA THR A 298 -12.18 -26.26 7.36
C THR A 298 -11.65 -24.85 7.56
N PRO A 299 -11.03 -24.26 6.52
CA PRO A 299 -10.56 -22.89 6.61
C PRO A 299 -11.74 -21.98 7.01
N PHE A 300 -11.44 -20.91 7.74
CA PHE A 300 -12.28 -19.70 7.80
C PHE A 300 -12.34 -19.03 6.40
N GLU A 301 -12.47 -19.82 5.33
CA GLU A 301 -12.71 -19.38 3.98
C GLU A 301 -14.16 -18.95 3.91
N GLN A 302 -14.33 -17.69 3.51
CA GLN A 302 -15.45 -17.16 2.72
C GLN A 302 -16.69 -18.07 2.74
N GLN A 303 -17.45 -18.02 3.83
CA GLN A 303 -18.89 -18.24 3.70
C GLN A 303 -19.47 -17.03 2.97
N ASN A 304 -19.22 -16.96 1.65
CA ASN A 304 -20.09 -16.28 0.70
C ASN A 304 -21.40 -17.08 0.60
N ASN A 305 -22.07 -17.24 1.75
CA ASN A 305 -23.46 -17.64 1.76
C ASN A 305 -24.24 -16.35 1.56
N GLU A 306 -24.51 -16.02 0.30
CA GLU A 306 -25.34 -14.88 -0.13
C GLU A 306 -26.73 -14.87 0.49
N ASN A 307 -27.13 -15.88 1.29
CA ASN A 307 -28.43 -15.94 1.94
C ASN A 307 -28.38 -16.31 3.44
N GLY A 308 -27.23 -16.11 4.11
CA GLY A 308 -27.05 -16.39 5.54
C GLY A 308 -26.84 -15.15 6.42
N SER A 309 -27.86 -14.29 6.55
CA SER A 309 -27.93 -13.06 7.36
C SER A 309 -26.61 -12.24 7.50
N ASP A 310 -26.44 -11.26 6.62
CA ASP A 310 -25.39 -10.22 6.59
C ASP A 310 -25.48 -9.25 7.79
N SER A 311 -25.42 -9.79 9.00
CA SER A 311 -25.47 -9.04 10.26
C SER A 311 -24.07 -8.85 10.81
N TRP A 312 -23.76 -7.66 11.33
CA TRP A 312 -22.45 -7.35 11.91
C TRP A 312 -22.09 -8.27 13.09
N VAL A 313 -23.09 -8.77 13.83
CA VAL A 313 -22.92 -9.73 14.95
C VAL A 313 -22.23 -11.04 14.55
N ARG A 314 -22.28 -11.45 13.28
CA ARG A 314 -21.54 -12.63 12.82
C ARG A 314 -20.07 -12.32 12.59
N LEU A 315 -19.79 -11.16 11.99
CA LEU A 315 -18.41 -10.68 11.76
C LEU A 315 -17.67 -10.49 13.09
N SER A 316 -18.37 -10.04 14.14
CA SER A 316 -17.80 -9.80 15.46
C SER A 316 -17.27 -11.06 16.17
N ARG A 317 -17.61 -12.26 15.69
CA ARG A 317 -17.09 -13.54 16.18
C ARG A 317 -15.75 -13.92 15.58
N ASP A 318 -15.37 -13.31 14.46
CA ASP A 318 -14.07 -13.50 13.83
C ASP A 318 -13.02 -12.64 14.56
N PRO A 319 -11.98 -13.24 15.18
CA PRO A 319 -10.94 -12.46 15.85
C PRO A 319 -10.20 -11.50 14.92
N VAL A 320 -10.16 -11.78 13.59
CA VAL A 320 -9.51 -10.92 12.60
C VAL A 320 -10.09 -9.51 12.61
N LEU A 321 -11.41 -9.36 12.79
CA LEU A 321 -12.06 -8.04 12.85
C LEU A 321 -11.45 -7.16 13.94
N TRP A 322 -11.29 -7.70 15.15
CA TRP A 322 -10.73 -6.96 16.29
C TRP A 322 -9.24 -6.69 16.13
N ILE A 323 -8.50 -7.65 15.59
CA ILE A 323 -7.07 -7.52 15.31
C ILE A 323 -6.83 -6.41 14.27
N ASP A 324 -7.62 -6.36 13.21
CA ASP A 324 -7.49 -5.36 12.14
C ASP A 324 -7.85 -3.96 12.61
N ARG A 325 -8.85 -3.81 13.50
CA ARG A 325 -9.15 -2.53 14.13
C ARG A 325 -7.99 -2.02 14.99
N ILE A 326 -7.39 -2.89 15.81
CA ILE A 326 -6.18 -2.55 16.58
C ILE A 326 -5.03 -2.16 15.64
N ALA A 327 -4.80 -2.95 14.59
CA ALA A 327 -3.76 -2.70 13.60
C ALA A 327 -3.96 -1.35 12.88
N ALA A 328 -5.20 -1.02 12.51
CA ALA A 328 -5.55 0.22 11.83
C ALA A 328 -5.25 1.46 12.69
N VAL A 329 -5.57 1.40 13.98
CA VAL A 329 -5.28 2.50 14.92
C VAL A 329 -3.77 2.72 15.06
N PHE A 330 -2.99 1.67 15.35
CA PHE A 330 -1.53 1.79 15.49
C PHE A 330 -0.82 2.12 14.17
N ARG A 331 -1.40 1.75 13.01
CA ARG A 331 -0.88 2.15 11.70
C ARG A 331 -0.98 3.66 11.49
N GLN A 332 -2.08 4.26 11.95
CA GLN A 332 -2.42 5.65 11.67
C GLN A 332 -1.71 6.63 12.61
N VAL A 333 -1.50 6.23 13.86
CA VAL A 333 -0.71 7.02 14.81
C VAL A 333 0.77 6.94 14.42
N GLN A 334 1.40 8.10 14.20
CA GLN A 334 2.82 8.16 13.86
C GLN A 334 3.67 7.60 15.01
N PRO A 335 4.78 6.89 14.70
CA PRO A 335 5.75 6.43 15.69
C PRO A 335 6.17 7.53 16.66
N TRP A 336 6.44 7.19 17.92
CA TRP A 336 6.86 8.15 18.95
C TRP A 336 8.05 9.00 18.49
N GLN A 337 9.01 8.41 17.78
CA GLN A 337 10.20 9.10 17.25
C GLN A 337 9.86 10.16 16.20
N LYS A 338 8.67 10.11 15.58
CA LYS A 338 8.21 11.07 14.58
C LYS A 338 7.19 12.08 15.12
N GLN A 339 6.66 11.86 16.32
CA GLN A 339 5.70 12.79 16.92
C GLN A 339 6.36 14.14 17.26
N VAL A 340 5.63 15.23 17.04
CA VAL A 340 6.06 16.59 17.41
C VAL A 340 6.26 16.71 18.92
N ALA A 341 5.45 16.01 19.71
CA ALA A 341 5.55 15.98 21.17
C ALA A 341 6.81 15.27 21.70
N ASN A 342 7.56 14.56 20.84
CA ASN A 342 8.80 13.95 21.25
C ASN A 342 9.85 15.04 21.56
N PRO A 343 10.47 15.06 22.75
CA PRO A 343 11.47 16.07 23.09
C PRO A 343 12.62 16.17 22.09
N LYS A 344 13.02 15.07 21.43
CA LYS A 344 14.05 15.07 20.37
C LYS A 344 13.65 15.89 19.13
N ASN A 345 12.35 16.02 18.86
CA ASN A 345 11.82 16.75 17.71
C ASN A 345 11.48 18.21 18.04
N SER A 346 11.45 18.57 19.32
CA SER A 346 11.18 19.95 19.74
C SER A 346 12.36 20.87 19.41
N GLN A 347 12.09 22.03 18.80
CA GLN A 347 13.12 23.00 18.39
C GLN A 347 13.86 23.66 19.57
N LEU A 348 13.41 23.43 20.81
CA LEU A 348 14.05 23.93 22.02
C LEU A 348 15.22 23.01 22.38
N LYS A 349 16.38 23.28 21.77
CA LYS A 349 17.70 22.71 22.11
C LYS A 349 18.15 23.04 23.54
N ARG A 350 17.45 22.57 24.57
CA ARG A 350 17.91 22.61 25.96
C ARG A 350 17.72 21.23 26.56
N GLU A 351 18.84 20.50 26.65
CA GLU A 351 18.97 19.22 27.33
C GLU A 351 17.93 18.18 26.87
N ALA A 352 18.06 17.71 25.63
CA ALA A 352 17.28 16.58 25.14
C ALA A 352 17.57 15.36 26.03
N VAL A 353 16.62 15.00 26.90
CA VAL A 353 16.63 13.72 27.61
C VAL A 353 16.71 12.63 26.54
N GLU A 354 17.77 11.82 26.59
CA GLU A 354 18.11 10.90 25.50
C GLU A 354 17.03 9.84 25.25
N ASP A 355 16.14 9.54 26.20
CA ASP A 355 15.05 8.58 26.03
C ASP A 355 13.77 9.01 26.75
N ALA A 356 13.03 9.96 26.15
CA ALA A 356 11.70 10.29 26.64
C ALA A 356 10.76 9.09 26.53
N PRO A 357 10.07 8.68 27.61
CA PRO A 357 9.21 7.49 27.60
C PRO A 357 8.06 7.66 26.61
N VAL A 358 7.63 6.57 25.97
CA VAL A 358 6.44 6.59 25.12
C VAL A 358 5.20 6.81 26.00
N PRO A 359 4.43 7.90 25.80
CA PRO A 359 3.29 8.23 26.68
C PRO A 359 2.20 7.16 26.73
N TRP A 360 2.04 6.38 25.66
CA TRP A 360 0.98 5.38 25.52
C TRP A 360 1.43 3.94 25.78
N LEU A 361 2.53 3.76 26.53
CA LEU A 361 3.01 2.43 26.91
C LEU A 361 1.94 1.63 27.67
N ASP A 362 1.15 2.29 28.53
CA ASP A 362 0.05 1.66 29.27
C ASP A 362 -1.05 1.10 28.35
N SER A 363 -1.38 1.82 27.27
CA SER A 363 -2.33 1.33 26.26
C SER A 363 -1.80 0.07 25.58
N VAL A 364 -0.49 0.01 25.32
CA VAL A 364 0.16 -1.18 24.77
C VAL A 364 0.19 -2.33 25.78
N ASN A 365 0.43 -2.06 27.06
CA ASN A 365 0.39 -3.07 28.13
C ASN A 365 -0.97 -3.77 28.26
N ILE A 366 -2.06 -3.11 27.85
CA ILE A 366 -3.40 -3.72 27.77
C ILE A 366 -3.56 -4.58 26.51
N VAL A 367 -3.06 -4.11 25.37
CA VAL A 367 -3.25 -4.75 24.06
C VAL A 367 -2.33 -5.97 23.88
N TRP A 368 -1.06 -5.87 24.27
CA TRP A 368 -0.03 -6.88 24.02
C TRP A 368 -0.40 -8.28 24.53
N PRO A 369 -0.84 -8.47 25.79
CA PRO A 369 -1.16 -9.80 26.31
C PRO A 369 -2.25 -10.50 25.50
N VAL A 370 -3.21 -9.72 24.95
CA VAL A 370 -4.31 -10.25 24.13
C VAL A 370 -3.79 -10.72 22.78
N LEU A 371 -2.94 -9.94 22.11
CA LEU A 371 -2.32 -10.32 20.84
C LEU A 371 -1.40 -11.56 21.00
N SER A 372 -0.62 -11.60 22.08
CA SER A 372 0.19 -12.78 22.39
C SER A 372 -0.68 -14.03 22.62
N ALA A 373 -1.80 -13.90 23.32
CA ALA A 373 -2.73 -15.01 23.53
C ALA A 373 -3.43 -15.47 22.23
N VAL A 374 -3.70 -14.56 21.28
CA VAL A 374 -4.16 -14.92 19.93
C VAL A 374 -3.15 -15.81 19.22
N CYS A 375 -1.85 -15.46 19.25
CA CYS A 375 -0.80 -16.25 18.62
C CYS A 375 -0.79 -17.70 19.13
N THR A 376 -0.94 -17.89 20.43
CA THR A 376 -0.98 -19.24 21.03
C THR A 376 -2.29 -19.97 20.75
N LYS A 377 -3.46 -19.33 20.90
CA LYS A 377 -4.75 -19.99 20.71
C LYS A 377 -4.97 -20.41 19.24
N TYR A 378 -4.54 -19.58 18.31
CA TYR A 378 -4.77 -19.76 16.87
C TYR A 378 -3.51 -20.13 16.09
N GLU A 379 -2.51 -20.73 16.74
CA GLU A 379 -1.20 -21.07 16.17
C GLU A 379 -1.23 -21.88 14.86
N LYS A 380 -2.34 -22.58 14.57
CA LYS A 380 -2.55 -23.35 13.32
C LYS A 380 -3.17 -22.55 12.18
N HIS A 381 -3.75 -21.39 12.46
CA HIS A 381 -4.58 -20.63 11.52
C HIS A 381 -3.79 -19.50 10.87
N VAL A 382 -3.22 -19.76 9.69
CA VAL A 382 -2.37 -18.81 8.94
C VAL A 382 -3.00 -17.42 8.79
N ARG A 383 -4.29 -17.33 8.41
CA ARG A 383 -5.01 -16.06 8.27
C ARG A 383 -5.01 -15.24 9.57
N ILE A 384 -5.29 -15.87 10.71
CA ILE A 384 -5.37 -15.15 11.99
C ILE A 384 -3.96 -14.71 12.43
N ILE A 385 -2.97 -15.59 12.29
CA ILE A 385 -1.57 -15.30 12.64
C ILE A 385 -1.01 -14.17 11.79
N GLU A 386 -1.30 -14.14 10.48
CA GLU A 386 -0.83 -13.07 9.60
C GLU A 386 -1.38 -11.70 10.02
N HIS A 387 -2.68 -11.62 10.29
CA HIS A 387 -3.30 -10.39 10.79
C HIS A 387 -2.76 -10.01 12.18
N CYS A 388 -2.51 -10.98 13.06
CA CYS A 388 -1.92 -10.74 14.37
C CYS A 388 -0.50 -10.17 14.25
N CYS A 389 0.36 -10.78 13.42
CA CYS A 389 1.70 -10.30 13.12
C CYS A 389 1.67 -8.88 12.52
N ARG A 390 0.67 -8.56 11.70
CA ARG A 390 0.45 -7.20 11.17
C ARG A 390 0.13 -6.19 12.28
N ALA A 391 -0.72 -6.55 13.24
CA ALA A 391 -1.02 -5.72 14.40
C ALA A 391 0.21 -5.52 15.30
N VAL A 392 0.91 -6.60 15.63
CA VAL A 392 2.16 -6.57 16.43
C VAL A 392 3.22 -5.72 15.73
N ARG A 393 3.36 -5.82 14.41
CA ARG A 393 4.26 -4.96 13.63
C ARG A 393 3.96 -3.48 13.84
N PHE A 394 2.70 -3.05 13.70
CA PHE A 394 2.35 -1.64 13.88
C PHE A 394 2.53 -1.18 15.32
N LEU A 395 2.20 -2.03 16.30
CA LEU A 395 2.44 -1.78 17.72
C LEU A 395 3.94 -1.55 18.00
N ILE A 396 4.82 -2.46 17.56
CA ILE A 396 6.28 -2.33 17.71
C ILE A 396 6.78 -1.04 17.04
N ARG A 397 6.36 -0.77 15.80
CA ARG A 397 6.72 0.46 15.08
C ARG A 397 6.24 1.73 15.79
N SER A 398 5.10 1.69 16.49
CA SER A 398 4.59 2.84 17.22
C SER A 398 5.49 3.24 18.41
N LEU A 399 6.11 2.25 19.06
CA LEU A 399 7.00 2.43 20.21
C LEU A 399 8.48 2.60 19.79
N GLY A 400 8.88 2.00 18.67
CA GLY A 400 10.27 1.81 18.28
C GLY A 400 11.05 1.04 19.35
N VAL A 401 12.26 1.50 19.68
CA VAL A 401 13.19 0.82 20.61
C VAL A 401 12.64 0.56 22.01
N GLN A 402 11.64 1.32 22.46
CA GLN A 402 11.00 1.13 23.77
C GLN A 402 10.02 -0.05 23.80
N SER A 403 9.82 -0.76 22.68
CA SER A 403 9.06 -2.02 22.67
C SER A 403 9.85 -3.24 23.16
N ILE A 404 11.09 -3.05 23.65
CA ILE A 404 12.02 -4.13 23.98
C ILE A 404 11.44 -5.15 24.96
N ASP A 405 10.71 -4.69 25.99
CA ASP A 405 10.10 -5.57 27.01
C ASP A 405 9.12 -6.58 26.39
N PHE A 406 8.40 -6.17 25.34
CA PHE A 406 7.48 -7.03 24.60
C PHE A 406 8.24 -7.96 23.66
N VAL A 407 9.36 -7.49 23.08
CA VAL A 407 10.18 -8.27 22.14
C VAL A 407 10.85 -9.46 22.83
N GLU A 408 11.31 -9.30 24.08
CA GLU A 408 11.89 -10.39 24.87
C GLU A 408 10.92 -11.57 25.05
N GLN A 409 9.61 -11.29 25.15
CA GLN A 409 8.56 -12.32 25.22
C GLN A 409 8.12 -12.82 23.84
N LEU A 410 8.06 -11.91 22.85
CA LEU A 410 7.63 -12.21 21.49
C LEU A 410 8.55 -13.21 20.80
N VAL A 411 9.87 -12.99 20.84
CA VAL A 411 10.83 -13.78 20.03
C VAL A 411 10.78 -15.27 20.36
N PRO A 412 10.81 -15.71 21.64
CA PRO A 412 10.67 -17.13 21.97
C PRO A 412 9.34 -17.72 21.50
N GLN A 413 8.22 -17.00 21.66
CA GLN A 413 6.90 -17.44 21.21
C GLN A 413 6.86 -17.60 19.68
N MET A 414 7.39 -16.63 18.95
CA MET A 414 7.50 -16.64 17.50
C MET A 414 8.28 -17.84 17.00
N VAL A 415 9.45 -18.09 17.60
CA VAL A 415 10.34 -19.20 17.23
C VAL A 415 9.68 -20.55 17.52
N ASP A 416 9.07 -20.72 18.70
CA ASP A 416 8.39 -21.97 19.06
C ASP A 416 7.23 -22.29 18.11
N ILE A 417 6.37 -21.30 17.83
CA ILE A 417 5.25 -21.49 16.90
C ILE A 417 5.78 -21.78 15.49
N TYR A 418 6.75 -21.01 14.99
CA TYR A 418 7.28 -21.20 13.64
C TYR A 418 7.90 -22.60 13.43
N MET A 419 8.57 -23.16 14.45
CA MET A 419 9.10 -24.53 14.37
C MET A 419 8.02 -25.61 14.28
N ARG A 420 6.79 -25.33 14.74
CA ARG A 420 5.65 -26.26 14.67
C ARG A 420 4.76 -25.98 13.45
N TYR A 421 4.55 -24.71 13.12
CA TYR A 421 3.74 -24.21 12.01
C TYR A 421 4.48 -23.05 11.33
N PRO A 422 5.13 -23.29 10.17
CA PRO A 422 6.04 -22.32 9.56
C PRO A 422 5.30 -21.20 8.81
N HIS A 423 4.58 -20.34 9.55
CA HIS A 423 3.92 -19.16 8.98
C HIS A 423 4.97 -18.12 8.54
N SER A 424 5.03 -17.80 7.24
CA SER A 424 6.05 -16.88 6.69
C SER A 424 6.04 -15.51 7.36
N CYS A 425 4.87 -15.03 7.80
CA CYS A 425 4.71 -13.74 8.46
C CYS A 425 5.57 -13.57 9.74
N PHE A 426 6.04 -14.65 10.37
CA PHE A 426 7.01 -14.57 11.46
C PHE A 426 8.43 -14.24 10.98
N LEU A 427 8.83 -14.70 9.78
CA LEU A 427 10.06 -14.25 9.13
C LEU A 427 9.98 -12.75 8.80
N TYR A 428 8.82 -12.30 8.30
CA TYR A 428 8.60 -10.88 8.07
C TYR A 428 8.65 -10.08 9.36
N LEU A 429 7.99 -10.54 10.43
CA LEU A 429 8.02 -9.87 11.73
C LEU A 429 9.44 -9.84 12.31
N ALA A 430 10.21 -10.93 12.18
CA ALA A 430 11.64 -10.94 12.51
C ALA A 430 12.42 -9.88 11.73
N SER A 431 12.11 -9.66 10.45
CA SER A 431 12.75 -8.61 9.64
C SER A 431 12.46 -7.20 10.20
N ILE A 432 11.28 -7.00 10.80
CA ILE A 432 10.93 -5.74 11.47
C ILE A 432 11.74 -5.57 12.75
N LEU A 433 11.91 -6.64 13.53
CA LEU A 433 12.76 -6.59 14.73
C LEU A 433 14.20 -6.24 14.35
N VAL A 434 14.74 -6.82 13.28
CA VAL A 434 16.08 -6.46 12.78
C VAL A 434 16.13 -5.01 12.32
N ASP A 435 15.06 -4.50 11.69
CA ASP A 435 14.99 -3.11 11.25
C ASP A 435 15.02 -2.10 12.41
N GLU A 436 14.34 -2.42 13.50
CA GLU A 436 14.28 -1.57 14.70
C GLU A 436 15.51 -1.73 15.61
N TYR A 437 16.02 -2.96 15.75
CA TYR A 437 17.02 -3.31 16.76
C TYR A 437 18.42 -3.64 16.23
N GLY A 438 18.58 -3.87 14.92
CA GLY A 438 19.84 -4.37 14.35
C GLY A 438 21.05 -3.45 14.54
N GLN A 439 20.82 -2.14 14.72
CA GLN A 439 21.89 -1.19 15.00
C GLN A 439 22.40 -1.28 16.45
N MET A 440 21.63 -1.83 17.38
CA MET A 440 21.99 -1.95 18.81
C MET A 440 22.89 -3.16 19.07
N GLU A 441 24.17 -2.90 19.34
CA GLU A 441 25.20 -3.95 19.47
C GLU A 441 24.86 -5.03 20.51
N HIS A 442 24.33 -4.63 21.66
CA HIS A 442 23.99 -5.54 22.76
C HIS A 442 22.84 -6.51 22.44
N LEU A 443 22.03 -6.23 21.41
CA LEU A 443 20.91 -7.09 20.99
C LEU A 443 21.23 -7.96 19.77
N ARG A 444 22.35 -7.69 19.07
CA ARG A 444 22.68 -8.40 17.81
C ARG A 444 22.81 -9.91 18.00
N SER A 445 23.36 -10.37 19.12
CA SER A 445 23.49 -11.81 19.41
C SER A 445 22.13 -12.51 19.50
N GLY A 446 21.13 -11.88 20.12
CA GLY A 446 19.77 -12.39 20.19
C GLY A 446 19.09 -12.43 18.81
N LEU A 447 19.26 -11.37 18.02
CA LEU A 447 18.74 -11.32 16.64
C LEU A 447 19.37 -12.40 15.75
N VAL A 448 20.68 -12.64 15.87
CA VAL A 448 21.39 -13.71 15.15
C VAL A 448 20.90 -15.09 15.57
N CYS A 449 20.65 -15.31 16.87
CA CYS A 449 20.06 -16.56 17.34
C CYS A 449 18.69 -16.80 16.67
N MET A 450 17.83 -15.78 16.65
CA MET A 450 16.54 -15.83 15.98
C MET A 450 16.68 -16.12 14.47
N LEU A 451 17.59 -15.43 13.77
CA LEU A 451 17.90 -15.68 12.36
C LEU A 451 18.25 -17.15 12.13
N ASN A 452 19.23 -17.66 12.87
CA ASN A 452 19.74 -19.02 12.73
C ASN A 452 18.63 -20.06 12.91
N THR A 453 17.80 -19.89 13.94
CA THR A 453 16.69 -20.82 14.21
C THR A 453 15.63 -20.76 13.12
N LEU A 454 15.15 -19.57 12.75
CA LEU A 454 14.11 -19.40 11.73
C LEU A 454 14.57 -19.87 10.33
N CYS A 455 15.81 -19.58 9.94
CA CYS A 455 16.39 -20.07 8.70
C CYS A 455 16.42 -21.61 8.64
N GLN A 456 16.82 -22.27 9.72
CA GLN A 456 16.83 -23.74 9.75
C GLN A 456 15.43 -24.34 9.57
N GLY A 457 14.39 -23.75 10.17
CA GLY A 457 13.00 -24.15 9.93
C GLY A 457 12.59 -23.93 8.47
N SER A 458 12.93 -22.77 7.92
CA SER A 458 12.64 -22.40 6.52
C SER A 458 13.28 -23.37 5.54
N PHE A 459 14.56 -23.71 5.73
CA PHE A 459 15.28 -24.63 4.84
C PHE A 459 14.68 -26.03 4.87
N LYS A 460 14.28 -26.53 6.04
CA LYS A 460 13.59 -27.83 6.14
C LYS A 460 12.26 -27.84 5.37
N LEU A 461 11.53 -26.73 5.38
CA LEU A 461 10.30 -26.57 4.59
C LEU A 461 10.60 -26.55 3.09
N LEU A 462 11.56 -25.73 2.66
CA LEU A 462 11.90 -25.56 1.24
C LEU A 462 12.58 -26.79 0.61
N GLN A 463 13.20 -27.65 1.42
CA GLN A 463 13.78 -28.93 0.98
C GLN A 463 12.73 -30.03 0.74
N GLN A 464 11.46 -29.79 1.06
CA GLN A 464 10.39 -30.73 0.74
C GLN A 464 10.19 -30.84 -0.79
N VAL A 465 9.48 -31.88 -1.22
CA VAL A 465 9.13 -32.05 -2.64
C VAL A 465 8.33 -30.83 -3.08
N ASN A 466 8.78 -30.14 -4.13
CA ASN A 466 8.23 -28.87 -4.63
C ASN A 466 8.24 -27.70 -3.63
N GLY A 467 9.04 -27.74 -2.56
CA GLY A 467 9.01 -26.73 -1.50
C GLY A 467 9.18 -25.28 -1.98
N PHE A 468 10.05 -25.03 -2.97
CA PHE A 468 10.22 -23.70 -3.55
C PHE A 468 9.00 -23.19 -4.34
N ARG A 469 8.24 -24.10 -4.94
CA ARG A 469 7.02 -23.79 -5.69
C ARG A 469 5.83 -23.59 -4.75
N ASP A 470 5.76 -24.41 -3.71
CA ASP A 470 4.61 -24.48 -2.81
C ASP A 470 4.69 -23.42 -1.68
N HIS A 471 5.88 -22.86 -1.42
CA HIS A 471 6.11 -21.88 -0.36
C HIS A 471 6.85 -20.60 -0.83
N PRO A 472 6.35 -19.88 -1.84
CA PRO A 472 6.97 -18.64 -2.33
C PRO A 472 6.92 -17.50 -1.31
N ASP A 473 5.91 -17.48 -0.44
CA ASP A 473 5.76 -16.57 0.70
C ASP A 473 6.91 -16.71 1.71
N THR A 474 7.30 -17.96 2.00
CA THR A 474 8.45 -18.25 2.86
C THR A 474 9.75 -17.78 2.22
N ILE A 475 9.91 -17.95 0.91
CA ILE A 475 11.08 -17.42 0.18
C ILE A 475 11.11 -15.89 0.30
N ASP A 476 10.01 -15.20 -0.02
CA ASP A 476 9.93 -13.75 0.07
C ASP A 476 10.36 -13.26 1.47
N ASP A 477 9.68 -13.74 2.51
CA ASP A 477 9.91 -13.25 3.87
C ASP A 477 11.27 -13.67 4.45
N LEU A 478 11.83 -14.82 4.05
CA LEU A 478 13.19 -15.25 4.42
C LEU A 478 14.24 -14.30 3.86
N PHE A 479 14.12 -13.92 2.58
CA PHE A 479 15.08 -13.01 1.96
C PHE A 479 14.87 -11.56 2.40
N ARG A 480 13.64 -11.15 2.74
CA ARG A 480 13.38 -9.86 3.41
C ARG A 480 14.09 -9.77 4.77
N LEU A 481 14.10 -10.87 5.54
CA LEU A 481 14.87 -10.96 6.79
C LEU A 481 16.37 -10.80 6.53
N GLY A 482 16.93 -11.54 5.56
CA GLY A 482 18.34 -11.41 5.16
C GLY A 482 18.72 -10.00 4.71
N ILE A 483 17.89 -9.36 3.87
CA ILE A 483 18.08 -7.97 3.42
C ILE A 483 18.14 -7.01 4.61
N ARG A 484 17.25 -7.16 5.60
CA ARG A 484 17.26 -6.29 6.78
C ARG A 484 18.52 -6.46 7.62
N PHE A 485 19.06 -7.67 7.72
CA PHE A 485 20.36 -7.87 8.36
C PHE A 485 21.49 -7.18 7.62
N ILE A 486 21.56 -7.28 6.29
CA ILE A 486 22.56 -6.58 5.48
C ILE A 486 22.47 -5.07 5.68
N GLN A 487 21.25 -4.51 5.76
CA GLN A 487 21.05 -3.07 5.90
C GLN A 487 21.35 -2.53 7.30
N ARG A 488 21.17 -3.34 8.35
CA ARG A 488 21.26 -2.87 9.75
C ARG A 488 22.49 -3.35 10.50
N ALA A 489 22.98 -4.54 10.19
CA ALA A 489 24.12 -5.17 10.85
C ALA A 489 24.96 -6.03 9.86
N PRO A 490 25.44 -5.45 8.74
CA PRO A 490 26.13 -6.23 7.69
C PRO A 490 27.35 -6.97 8.20
N SER A 491 28.16 -6.29 9.03
CA SER A 491 29.39 -6.87 9.58
C SER A 491 29.12 -8.14 10.40
N THR A 492 28.09 -8.09 11.25
CA THR A 492 27.66 -9.25 12.04
C THR A 492 27.08 -10.35 11.16
N PHE A 493 26.21 -9.99 10.21
CA PHE A 493 25.52 -10.95 9.35
C PHE A 493 26.49 -11.81 8.52
N PHE A 494 27.45 -11.19 7.83
CA PHE A 494 28.37 -11.91 6.94
C PHE A 494 29.42 -12.77 7.65
N GLN A 495 29.52 -12.70 8.98
CA GLN A 495 30.33 -13.63 9.77
C GLN A 495 29.57 -14.92 10.12
N GLU A 496 28.24 -14.92 9.97
CA GLU A 496 27.42 -16.07 10.36
C GLU A 496 27.46 -17.19 9.32
N PRO A 497 27.70 -18.46 9.74
CA PRO A 497 27.72 -19.61 8.83
C PRO A 497 26.42 -19.84 8.05
N ILE A 498 25.30 -19.30 8.54
CA ILE A 498 24.00 -19.41 7.88
C ILE A 498 23.98 -18.71 6.52
N CYS A 499 24.87 -17.74 6.29
CA CYS A 499 24.99 -17.03 5.02
C CYS A 499 25.31 -17.96 3.86
N ASP A 500 26.16 -18.99 4.05
CA ASP A 500 26.40 -20.00 3.01
C ASP A 500 25.09 -20.68 2.58
N SER A 501 24.25 -21.06 3.55
CA SER A 501 22.97 -21.72 3.27
C SER A 501 21.97 -20.76 2.62
N LEU A 502 21.97 -19.48 3.00
CA LEU A 502 21.14 -18.46 2.36
C LEU A 502 21.55 -18.21 0.91
N PHE A 503 22.86 -18.17 0.61
CA PHE A 503 23.36 -18.03 -0.76
C PHE A 503 23.01 -19.25 -1.63
N GLU A 504 23.18 -20.47 -1.10
CA GLU A 504 22.74 -21.70 -1.78
C GLU A 504 21.23 -21.68 -2.08
N CYS A 505 20.42 -21.38 -1.06
CA CYS A 505 18.97 -21.28 -1.17
C CYS A 505 18.57 -20.20 -2.18
N GLY A 506 19.23 -19.04 -2.16
CA GLY A 506 18.92 -17.91 -3.03
C GLY A 506 19.20 -18.23 -4.49
N ILE A 507 20.32 -18.89 -4.78
CA ILE A 507 20.65 -19.31 -6.16
C ILE A 507 19.62 -20.33 -6.67
N ALA A 508 19.16 -21.25 -5.83
CA ALA A 508 18.09 -22.18 -6.19
C ALA A 508 16.75 -21.46 -6.42
N ALA A 509 16.46 -20.41 -5.65
CA ALA A 509 15.23 -19.63 -5.75
C ALA A 509 15.13 -18.74 -7.00
N LEU A 510 16.24 -18.48 -7.72
CA LEU A 510 16.23 -17.67 -8.94
C LEU A 510 15.30 -18.22 -10.03
N ASP A 511 15.02 -19.53 -10.01
CA ASP A 511 14.11 -20.20 -10.94
C ASP A 511 12.63 -20.05 -10.62
N VAL A 512 12.30 -19.56 -9.42
CA VAL A 512 10.90 -19.45 -9.01
C VAL A 512 10.26 -18.29 -9.76
N ASP A 513 9.29 -18.60 -10.64
CA ASP A 513 8.49 -17.62 -11.38
C ASP A 513 7.34 -17.08 -10.51
N HIS A 514 7.70 -16.48 -9.37
CA HIS A 514 6.80 -15.77 -8.48
C HIS A 514 7.36 -14.38 -8.21
N THR A 515 6.57 -13.33 -8.50
CA THR A 515 7.08 -11.95 -8.56
C THR A 515 7.72 -11.48 -7.25
N ASP A 516 7.05 -11.64 -6.11
CA ASP A 516 7.55 -11.12 -4.84
C ASP A 516 8.76 -11.91 -4.30
N ALA A 517 8.64 -13.24 -4.23
CA ALA A 517 9.73 -14.15 -3.89
C ALA A 517 11.01 -13.89 -4.68
N ASN A 518 10.90 -13.83 -6.02
CA ASN A 518 12.05 -13.64 -6.89
C ASN A 518 12.69 -12.25 -6.69
N ARG A 519 11.88 -11.20 -6.54
CA ARG A 519 12.36 -9.84 -6.26
C ARG A 519 13.09 -9.73 -4.92
N SER A 520 12.63 -10.43 -3.88
CA SER A 520 13.34 -10.46 -2.60
C SER A 520 14.67 -11.22 -2.70
N VAL A 521 14.74 -12.30 -3.48
CA VAL A 521 15.99 -13.02 -3.76
C VAL A 521 16.99 -12.16 -4.54
N THR A 522 16.58 -11.56 -5.65
CA THR A 522 17.47 -10.71 -6.46
C THR A 522 17.93 -9.48 -5.68
N LYS A 523 17.02 -8.86 -4.92
CA LYS A 523 17.37 -7.75 -4.02
C LYS A 523 18.35 -8.16 -2.94
N PHE A 524 18.23 -9.36 -2.35
CA PHE A 524 19.20 -9.87 -1.39
C PHE A 524 20.62 -9.94 -1.97
N PHE A 525 20.77 -10.44 -3.20
CA PHE A 525 22.07 -10.46 -3.86
C PHE A 525 22.58 -9.07 -4.22
N ILE A 526 21.71 -8.18 -4.72
CA ILE A 526 22.09 -6.79 -5.03
C ILE A 526 22.60 -6.09 -3.76
N GLU A 527 21.85 -6.14 -2.66
CA GLU A 527 22.23 -5.50 -1.39
C GLU A 527 23.54 -6.11 -0.83
N SER A 528 23.75 -7.42 -1.00
CA SER A 528 25.01 -8.10 -0.60
C SER A 528 26.21 -7.61 -1.41
N ILE A 529 26.03 -7.37 -2.70
CA ILE A 529 27.10 -6.86 -3.58
C ILE A 529 27.33 -5.37 -3.29
N GLU A 530 26.26 -4.59 -3.14
CA GLU A 530 26.32 -3.16 -2.83
C GLU A 530 26.97 -2.90 -1.47
N SER A 531 26.76 -3.75 -0.46
CA SER A 531 27.46 -3.62 0.81
C SER A 531 28.98 -3.72 0.66
N ILE A 532 29.48 -4.58 -0.23
CA ILE A 532 30.92 -4.69 -0.53
C ILE A 532 31.40 -3.44 -1.29
N ILE A 533 30.64 -3.00 -2.31
CA ILE A 533 30.98 -1.82 -3.12
C ILE A 533 31.09 -0.57 -2.23
N ASN A 534 30.11 -0.36 -1.34
CA ASN A 534 30.06 0.81 -0.47
C ASN A 534 31.24 0.86 0.49
N VAL A 535 31.62 -0.30 1.05
CA VAL A 535 32.78 -0.40 1.93
C VAL A 535 34.07 -0.10 1.18
N LYS A 536 34.26 -0.64 -0.04
CA LYS A 536 35.43 -0.34 -0.89
C LYS A 536 35.59 1.16 -1.18
N LYS A 537 34.49 1.88 -1.40
CA LYS A 537 34.52 3.34 -1.59
C LYS A 537 34.98 4.10 -0.34
N SER A 538 34.64 3.58 0.84
CA SER A 538 34.98 4.20 2.13
C SER A 538 36.36 3.83 2.68
N ASN A 539 37.10 2.91 2.03
CA ASN A 539 38.35 2.31 2.53
C ASN A 539 38.24 1.67 3.94
N TYR A 540 37.02 1.31 4.36
CA TYR A 540 36.77 0.57 5.59
C TYR A 540 37.01 -0.93 5.37
N ARG A 541 37.40 -1.66 6.42
CA ARG A 541 37.58 -3.12 6.36
C ARG A 541 37.39 -3.74 7.74
N ASP A 542 36.61 -4.82 7.79
CA ASP A 542 36.41 -5.65 8.98
C ASP A 542 36.19 -7.13 8.58
N GLN A 543 35.97 -8.01 9.57
CA GLN A 543 35.75 -9.44 9.33
C GLN A 543 34.48 -9.73 8.55
N GLY A 544 33.43 -8.91 8.68
CA GLY A 544 32.20 -9.10 7.93
C GLY A 544 32.35 -8.74 6.45
N VAL A 545 33.15 -7.74 6.13
CA VAL A 545 33.50 -7.38 4.75
C VAL A 545 34.28 -8.52 4.10
N GLU A 546 35.25 -9.10 4.82
CA GLU A 546 36.00 -10.27 4.35
C GLU A 546 35.08 -11.50 4.15
N GLY A 547 34.12 -11.69 5.06
CA GLY A 547 33.08 -12.72 4.93
C GLY A 547 32.23 -12.52 3.67
N ALA A 548 31.75 -11.30 3.41
CA ALA A 548 30.97 -10.96 2.22
C ALA A 548 31.78 -11.17 0.92
N GLU A 549 33.03 -10.74 0.88
CA GLU A 549 33.92 -10.95 -0.25
C GLU A 549 34.19 -12.45 -0.51
N SER A 550 34.37 -13.23 0.56
CA SER A 550 34.55 -14.68 0.49
C SER A 550 33.31 -15.39 -0.08
N LEU A 551 32.12 -15.04 0.41
CA LEU A 551 30.85 -15.54 -0.12
C LEU A 551 30.69 -15.18 -1.60
N MET A 552 30.97 -13.94 -2.00
CA MET A 552 30.89 -13.54 -3.40
C MET A 552 31.92 -14.25 -4.28
N ALA A 553 33.13 -14.51 -3.77
CA ALA A 553 34.12 -15.31 -4.50
C ALA A 553 33.67 -16.76 -4.68
N LYS A 554 33.02 -17.36 -3.67
CA LYS A 554 32.53 -18.74 -3.70
C LYS A 554 31.28 -18.91 -4.58
N TYR A 555 30.33 -17.99 -4.49
CA TYR A 555 28.99 -18.12 -5.09
C TYR A 555 28.79 -17.31 -6.36
N GLY A 556 29.63 -16.30 -6.62
CA GLY A 556 29.54 -15.41 -7.77
C GLY A 556 29.38 -16.11 -9.13
N PRO A 557 30.20 -17.14 -9.45
CA PRO A 557 30.05 -17.88 -10.71
C PRO A 557 28.67 -18.53 -10.86
N ARG A 558 28.17 -19.17 -9.79
CA ARG A 558 26.86 -19.84 -9.78
C ARG A 558 25.70 -18.84 -9.80
N LEU A 559 25.87 -17.67 -9.19
CA LEU A 559 24.90 -16.58 -9.23
C LEU A 559 24.72 -16.07 -10.66
N VAL A 560 25.82 -15.74 -11.36
CA VAL A 560 25.77 -15.26 -12.75
C VAL A 560 25.15 -16.31 -13.67
N ALA A 561 25.58 -17.58 -13.56
CA ALA A 561 25.01 -18.68 -14.33
C ALA A 561 23.52 -18.90 -14.00
N GLY A 562 23.14 -18.81 -12.72
CA GLY A 562 21.77 -18.93 -12.25
C GLY A 562 20.86 -17.84 -12.82
N CYS A 563 21.27 -16.57 -12.73
CA CYS A 563 20.51 -15.43 -13.29
C CYS A 563 20.35 -15.54 -14.81
N LEU A 564 21.43 -15.91 -15.52
CA LEU A 564 21.39 -16.10 -16.98
C LEU A 564 20.41 -17.22 -17.36
N ARG A 565 20.51 -18.38 -16.70
CA ARG A 565 19.62 -19.52 -16.94
C ARG A 565 18.17 -19.16 -16.62
N ALA A 566 17.92 -18.53 -15.47
CA ALA A 566 16.59 -18.13 -15.06
C ALA A 566 15.96 -17.16 -16.07
N ALA A 567 16.70 -16.14 -16.53
CA ALA A 567 16.21 -15.17 -17.51
C ALA A 567 15.86 -15.79 -18.87
N ILE A 568 16.55 -16.87 -19.25
CA ILE A 568 16.32 -17.57 -20.52
C ILE A 568 15.15 -18.55 -20.39
N PHE A 569 15.13 -19.38 -19.33
CA PHE A 569 14.30 -20.58 -19.27
C PHE A 569 13.21 -20.57 -18.20
N SER A 570 13.37 -19.81 -17.11
CA SER A 570 12.55 -20.00 -15.90
C SER A 570 11.57 -18.84 -15.68
N VAL A 571 12.03 -17.58 -15.75
CA VAL A 571 11.23 -16.42 -15.35
C VAL A 571 10.71 -15.60 -16.54
N THR A 572 9.60 -14.90 -16.33
CA THR A 572 8.92 -14.11 -17.38
C THR A 572 8.80 -12.62 -17.06
N GLY A 573 8.41 -11.82 -18.07
CA GLY A 573 8.08 -10.40 -17.87
C GLY A 573 9.22 -9.54 -17.30
N SER A 574 8.91 -8.77 -16.25
CA SER A 574 9.87 -7.87 -15.60
C SER A 574 10.99 -8.60 -14.86
N LEU A 575 10.78 -9.86 -14.43
CA LEU A 575 11.79 -10.62 -13.67
C LEU A 575 13.07 -10.87 -14.48
N LYS A 576 12.98 -10.88 -15.81
CA LYS A 576 14.16 -10.92 -16.68
C LYS A 576 15.07 -9.69 -16.51
N ARG A 577 14.48 -8.52 -16.23
CA ARG A 577 15.25 -7.30 -15.93
C ARG A 577 15.91 -7.42 -14.56
N ASP A 578 15.19 -7.94 -13.58
CA ASP A 578 15.72 -8.15 -12.22
C ASP A 578 16.95 -9.09 -12.25
N MET A 579 16.96 -10.13 -13.10
CA MET A 579 18.15 -10.98 -13.33
C MET A 579 19.31 -10.20 -13.97
N ALA A 580 19.01 -9.36 -14.96
CA ALA A 580 20.01 -8.52 -15.60
C ALA A 580 20.61 -7.50 -14.61
N ASP A 581 19.79 -6.94 -13.70
CA ASP A 581 20.24 -6.01 -12.67
C ASP A 581 21.22 -6.66 -11.69
N VAL A 582 21.02 -7.94 -11.33
CA VAL A 582 21.99 -8.70 -10.52
C VAL A 582 23.32 -8.84 -11.28
N ILE A 583 23.29 -9.29 -12.54
CA ILE A 583 24.49 -9.46 -13.38
C ILE A 583 25.24 -8.13 -13.55
N PHE A 584 24.50 -7.05 -13.82
CA PHE A 584 25.04 -5.70 -13.92
C PHE A 584 25.71 -5.24 -12.61
N THR A 585 25.09 -5.54 -11.47
CA THR A 585 25.64 -5.21 -10.15
C THR A 585 26.92 -5.99 -9.85
N VAL A 586 27.03 -7.25 -10.28
CA VAL A 586 28.31 -8.00 -10.25
C VAL A 586 29.38 -7.29 -11.08
N GLY A 587 29.04 -6.78 -12.26
CA GLY A 587 29.95 -5.99 -13.11
C GLY A 587 30.47 -4.73 -12.42
N LYS A 588 29.60 -4.01 -11.69
CA LYS A 588 30.00 -2.85 -10.87
C LYS A 588 31.02 -3.21 -9.78
N LEU A 589 30.93 -4.42 -9.23
CA LEU A 589 31.89 -4.89 -8.22
C LEU A 589 33.23 -5.28 -8.87
N SER A 590 33.20 -6.00 -9.99
CA SER A 590 34.38 -6.41 -10.74
C SER A 590 34.03 -6.82 -12.16
N GLN A 591 34.38 -5.98 -13.13
CA GLN A 591 34.19 -6.24 -14.56
C GLN A 591 35.00 -7.47 -15.04
N GLU A 592 36.20 -7.67 -14.48
CA GLU A 592 37.05 -8.84 -14.76
C GLU A 592 36.37 -10.16 -14.36
N LYS A 593 35.89 -10.25 -13.10
CA LYS A 593 35.18 -11.44 -12.62
C LYS A 593 33.87 -11.67 -13.36
N LEU A 594 33.12 -10.61 -13.65
CA LEU A 594 31.91 -10.72 -14.47
C LEU A 594 32.24 -11.33 -15.83
N SER A 595 33.27 -10.83 -16.51
CA SER A 595 33.69 -11.34 -17.82
C SER A 595 34.03 -12.82 -17.78
N GLU A 596 34.83 -13.24 -16.79
CA GLU A 596 35.20 -14.65 -16.59
C GLU A 596 33.96 -15.53 -16.34
N TRP A 597 33.14 -15.18 -15.35
CA TRP A 597 32.00 -15.99 -14.94
C TRP A 597 30.91 -16.05 -16.00
N LEU A 598 30.68 -14.95 -16.73
CA LEU A 598 29.71 -14.90 -17.80
C LEU A 598 30.14 -15.79 -18.97
N MET A 599 31.43 -15.81 -19.33
CA MET A 599 31.94 -16.73 -20.35
C MET A 599 31.68 -18.19 -19.95
N THR A 600 32.08 -18.56 -18.73
CA THR A 600 31.87 -19.92 -18.23
C THR A 600 30.38 -20.30 -18.26
N ALA A 601 29.48 -19.37 -17.89
CA ALA A 601 28.04 -19.61 -17.93
C ALA A 601 27.53 -19.83 -19.37
N LEU A 602 27.96 -19.01 -20.33
CA LEU A 602 27.55 -19.12 -21.73
C LEU A 602 28.04 -20.43 -22.38
N GLU A 603 29.20 -20.94 -21.98
CA GLU A 603 29.73 -22.23 -22.45
C GLU A 603 28.88 -23.42 -22.02
N THR A 604 28.09 -23.30 -20.94
CA THR A 604 27.17 -24.36 -20.49
C THR A 604 25.87 -24.43 -21.28
N LEU A 605 25.55 -23.40 -22.07
CA LEU A 605 24.32 -23.37 -22.86
C LEU A 605 24.45 -24.27 -24.11
N PRO A 606 23.36 -24.94 -24.54
CA PRO A 606 23.35 -25.66 -25.81
C PRO A 606 23.68 -24.73 -26.98
N GLN A 607 24.59 -25.14 -27.88
CA GLN A 607 25.04 -24.33 -29.01
C GLN A 607 24.80 -25.03 -30.36
N ASN A 608 24.67 -24.23 -31.42
CA ASN A 608 24.79 -24.66 -32.82
C ASN A 608 23.82 -25.79 -33.23
N GLY A 609 22.55 -25.70 -32.83
CA GLY A 609 21.48 -26.61 -33.28
C GLY A 609 20.06 -26.10 -33.02
N GLY A 610 19.14 -26.27 -33.98
CA GLY A 610 17.73 -25.91 -33.82
C GLY A 610 17.49 -24.43 -33.51
N LEU A 611 16.80 -24.14 -32.40
CA LEU A 611 16.53 -22.78 -31.88
C LEU A 611 17.63 -22.26 -30.94
N CYS A 612 18.78 -22.93 -30.84
CA CYS A 612 19.88 -22.51 -29.97
C CYS A 612 20.71 -21.39 -30.58
N ALA A 613 21.34 -20.57 -29.73
CA ALA A 613 22.22 -19.51 -30.15
C ALA A 613 23.49 -20.06 -30.84
N THR A 614 24.01 -19.32 -31.82
CA THR A 614 25.30 -19.61 -32.43
C THR A 614 26.44 -19.18 -31.52
N SER A 615 27.63 -19.77 -31.69
CA SER A 615 28.82 -19.33 -30.95
C SER A 615 29.15 -17.84 -31.18
N GLU A 616 28.88 -17.31 -32.37
CA GLU A 616 29.03 -15.87 -32.66
C GLU A 616 28.03 -15.01 -31.87
N GLN A 617 26.76 -15.44 -31.76
CA GLN A 617 25.75 -14.74 -30.98
C GLN A 617 26.09 -14.72 -29.48
N LEU A 618 26.61 -15.83 -28.95
CA LEU A 618 27.05 -15.91 -27.55
C LEU A 618 28.25 -15.00 -27.29
N GLN A 619 29.24 -14.96 -28.20
CA GLN A 619 30.36 -14.02 -28.11
C GLN A 619 29.91 -12.56 -28.21
N GLN A 620 28.96 -12.25 -29.09
CA GLN A 620 28.41 -10.91 -29.19
C GLN A 620 27.65 -10.50 -27.94
N PHE A 621 26.87 -11.42 -27.35
CA PHE A 621 26.17 -11.17 -26.09
C PHE A 621 27.15 -10.91 -24.95
N HIS A 622 28.21 -11.71 -24.83
CA HIS A 622 29.27 -11.49 -23.84
C HIS A 622 29.88 -10.09 -23.98
N ARG A 623 30.31 -9.71 -25.19
CA ARG A 623 30.84 -8.35 -25.45
C ARG A 623 29.84 -7.27 -25.04
N ASN A 624 28.59 -7.38 -25.44
CA ASN A 624 27.56 -6.37 -25.13
C ASN A 624 27.27 -6.20 -23.64
N VAL A 625 27.53 -7.22 -22.81
CA VAL A 625 27.29 -7.16 -21.36
C VAL A 625 28.52 -6.66 -20.61
N VAL A 626 29.72 -6.96 -21.12
CA VAL A 626 30.99 -6.63 -20.45
C VAL A 626 31.54 -5.27 -20.89
N GLU A 627 31.40 -4.90 -22.17
CA GLU A 627 31.81 -3.62 -22.76
C GLU A 627 30.70 -2.56 -22.64
#